data_AF-A0A819LS07-F1
#
_entry.id   AF-A0A819LS07-F1
#
_cell.length_a   1.000
_cell.length_b   1.000
_cell.length_c   1.000
_cell.angle_alpha   90.00
_cell.angle_beta   90.00
_cell.angle_gamma   90.00
#
_symmetry.space_group_name_H-M   'P 1'
#
loop_
_entity.id
_entity.type
_entity.pdbx_description
1 polymer ?
#
loop_
_entity_poly.entity_id
_entity_poly.type
_entity_poly.pdbx_seq_one_letter_code
_entity_poly.pdbx_strand_id
1 'polypeptide(L)'
;QVAEFSPRAVYTSGKASTAAGLTAAVVKDEESSEFVIEAGALMLADNGVCCIDEFDKMDPKDQVAIHEAMEQQTISITKAGIKATLNARTSILAAANPIAGRYDKTRSLRHNVNMTAPIM
;
A
#
# COMPACT_ATOMS: atom_id res chain seq x y z
N GLN A 1 6.27 18.36 -3.36
CA GLN A 1 5.31 17.37 -2.78
C GLN A 1 5.85 16.88 -1.42
N VAL A 2 5.03 16.35 -0.50
CA VAL A 2 5.52 15.83 0.81
C VAL A 2 6.65 14.80 0.61
N ALA A 3 6.56 14.02 -0.47
CA ALA A 3 7.56 13.05 -0.87
C ALA A 3 8.95 13.64 -1.20
N GLU A 4 9.04 14.91 -1.59
CA GLU A 4 10.32 15.59 -1.89
C GLU A 4 10.95 16.24 -0.65
N PHE A 5 10.16 16.46 0.40
CA PHE A 5 10.61 17.13 1.62
C PHE A 5 10.99 16.15 2.72
N SER A 6 10.24 15.04 2.87
CA SER A 6 10.50 14.05 3.92
C SER A 6 11.61 13.09 3.50
N PRO A 7 12.60 12.82 4.36
CA PRO A 7 13.52 11.72 4.13
C PRO A 7 12.74 10.39 4.14
N ARG A 8 13.12 9.47 3.25
CA ARG A 8 12.48 8.14 3.11
C ARG A 8 10.98 8.21 2.83
N ALA A 9 10.57 9.11 1.93
CA ALA A 9 9.22 9.12 1.41
C ALA A 9 9.14 8.44 0.05
N VAL A 10 8.08 7.66 -0.14
CA VAL A 10 7.78 6.97 -1.40
C VAL A 10 6.45 7.51 -1.91
N TYR A 11 6.38 7.81 -3.20
CA TYR A 11 5.15 8.20 -3.86
C TYR A 11 4.70 7.08 -4.81
N THR A 12 3.41 6.73 -4.76
CA THR A 12 2.81 5.77 -5.67
C THR A 12 1.37 6.14 -6.01
N SER A 13 0.88 5.66 -7.16
CA SER A 13 -0.54 5.76 -7.54
C SER A 13 -1.24 4.45 -7.22
N GLY A 14 -2.43 4.52 -6.64
CA GLY A 14 -3.27 3.38 -6.31
C GLY A 14 -3.68 2.56 -7.53
N LYS A 15 -3.77 3.19 -8.71
CA LYS A 15 -4.08 2.52 -9.98
C LYS A 15 -2.87 1.78 -10.58
N ALA A 16 -1.67 2.30 -10.38
CA ALA A 16 -0.42 1.71 -10.88
C ALA A 16 0.19 0.70 -9.90
N SER A 17 -0.32 0.65 -8.67
CA SER A 17 0.16 -0.23 -7.61
C SER A 17 -0.54 -1.58 -7.64
N THR A 18 0.15 -2.59 -7.13
CA THR A 18 -0.43 -3.92 -6.86
C THR A 18 -0.10 -4.32 -5.42
N ALA A 19 -0.83 -5.28 -4.84
CA ALA A 19 -0.57 -5.78 -3.49
C ALA A 19 0.90 -6.14 -3.29
N ALA A 20 1.50 -6.88 -4.22
CA ALA A 20 2.89 -7.30 -4.15
C ALA A 20 3.88 -6.12 -4.28
N GLY A 21 3.57 -5.13 -5.13
CA GLY A 21 4.40 -3.93 -5.27
C GLY A 21 4.32 -2.98 -4.06
N LEU A 22 3.20 -3.00 -3.33
CA LEU A 22 3.02 -2.21 -2.11
C LEU A 22 3.66 -2.89 -0.90
N THR A 23 3.50 -4.21 -0.77
CA THR A 23 3.99 -4.95 0.39
C THR A 23 5.37 -5.54 0.14
N ALA A 24 5.42 -6.69 -0.54
CA ALA A 24 6.63 -7.36 -0.96
C ALA A 24 6.30 -8.45 -1.99
N ALA A 25 7.27 -8.74 -2.84
CA ALA A 25 7.20 -9.83 -3.81
C ALA A 25 8.24 -10.91 -3.49
N VAL A 26 7.99 -12.14 -3.95
CA VAL A 26 8.99 -13.20 -3.96
C VAL A 26 9.36 -13.46 -5.41
N VAL A 27 10.61 -13.22 -5.74
CA VAL A 27 11.17 -13.38 -7.08
C VAL A 27 12.25 -14.47 -7.05
N LYS A 28 12.40 -15.20 -8.16
CA LYS A 28 13.47 -16.19 -8.28
C LYS A 28 14.69 -15.47 -8.85
N ASP A 29 15.79 -15.49 -8.13
CA ASP A 29 17.06 -14.96 -8.61
C ASP A 29 17.66 -15.92 -9.66
N GLU A 30 18.11 -15.39 -10.79
CA GLU A 30 18.65 -16.21 -11.90
C GLU A 30 20.07 -16.69 -11.61
N GLU A 31 20.85 -15.94 -10.82
CA GLU A 31 22.24 -16.30 -10.50
C GLU A 31 22.31 -17.42 -9.46
N SER A 32 21.59 -17.26 -8.34
CA SER A 32 21.57 -18.27 -7.26
C SER A 32 20.54 -19.37 -7.47
N SER A 33 19.56 -19.19 -8.38
CA SER A 33 18.37 -20.04 -8.50
C SER A 33 17.52 -20.15 -7.22
N GLU A 34 17.77 -19.29 -6.22
CA GLU A 34 17.00 -19.21 -4.99
C GLU A 34 15.86 -18.21 -5.09
N PHE A 35 14.87 -18.35 -4.20
CA PHE A 35 13.81 -17.36 -4.07
C PHE A 35 14.28 -16.26 -3.11
N VAL A 36 14.17 -15.02 -3.54
CA VAL A 36 14.51 -13.83 -2.75
C VAL A 36 13.29 -12.94 -2.56
N ILE A 37 13.29 -12.16 -1.50
CA ILE A 37 12.23 -11.20 -1.20
C ILE A 37 12.60 -9.85 -1.80
N GLU A 38 11.71 -9.29 -2.61
CA GLU A 38 11.80 -7.93 -3.11
C GLU A 38 10.90 -7.02 -2.28
N ALA A 39 11.50 -5.94 -1.76
CA ALA A 39 10.81 -4.99 -0.89
C ALA A 39 9.82 -4.13 -1.68
N GLY A 40 8.57 -4.05 -1.22
CA GLY A 40 7.57 -3.15 -1.79
C GLY A 40 7.63 -1.73 -1.22
N ALA A 41 6.78 -0.86 -1.74
CA ALA A 41 6.74 0.57 -1.41
C ALA A 41 6.61 0.87 0.09
N LEU A 42 5.75 0.13 0.82
CA LEU A 42 5.53 0.33 2.25
C LEU A 42 6.75 -0.05 3.09
N MET A 43 7.51 -1.05 2.64
CA MET A 43 8.72 -1.52 3.31
C MET A 43 9.89 -0.57 3.07
N LEU A 44 10.03 -0.06 1.83
CA LEU A 44 11.03 0.94 1.47
C LEU A 44 10.82 2.25 2.25
N ALA A 45 9.55 2.60 2.50
CA ALA A 45 9.13 3.74 3.31
C ALA A 45 9.11 3.50 4.84
N ASP A 46 9.73 2.43 5.37
CA ASP A 46 9.77 2.17 6.82
C ASP A 46 10.32 3.37 7.61
N ASN A 47 9.62 3.77 8.68
CA ASN A 47 9.84 5.00 9.46
C ASN A 47 9.74 6.32 8.66
N GLY A 48 9.13 6.29 7.48
CA GLY A 48 8.91 7.45 6.63
C GLY A 48 7.44 7.64 6.26
N VAL A 49 7.20 8.18 5.06
CA VAL A 49 5.86 8.48 4.55
C VAL A 49 5.65 7.83 3.18
N CYS A 50 4.64 6.98 3.06
CA CYS A 50 4.16 6.46 1.80
C CYS A 50 2.97 7.30 1.33
N CYS A 51 3.16 8.09 0.28
CA CYS A 51 2.12 8.90 -0.35
C CYS A 51 1.43 8.06 -1.43
N ILE A 52 0.12 7.83 -1.29
CA ILE A 52 -0.70 7.06 -2.24
C ILE A 52 -1.74 7.99 -2.86
N ASP A 53 -1.58 8.29 -4.15
CA ASP A 53 -2.58 9.04 -4.91
C ASP A 53 -3.65 8.11 -5.49
N GLU A 54 -4.83 8.64 -5.80
CA GLU A 54 -5.96 7.89 -6.37
C GLU A 54 -6.30 6.59 -5.61
N PHE A 55 -6.32 6.64 -4.27
CA PHE A 55 -6.58 5.48 -3.43
C PHE A 55 -7.94 4.82 -3.72
N ASP A 56 -8.93 5.60 -4.15
CA ASP A 56 -10.26 5.10 -4.57
C ASP A 56 -10.23 4.24 -5.84
N LYS A 57 -9.14 4.28 -6.61
CA LYS A 57 -8.92 3.49 -7.83
C LYS A 57 -8.18 2.18 -7.60
N MET A 58 -7.74 1.93 -6.37
CA MET A 58 -7.04 0.71 -6.02
C MET A 58 -8.00 -0.49 -5.99
N ASP A 59 -7.53 -1.66 -6.46
CA ASP A 59 -8.33 -2.87 -6.42
C ASP A 59 -8.62 -3.30 -4.96
N PRO A 60 -9.80 -3.91 -4.68
CA PRO A 60 -10.14 -4.34 -3.33
C PRO A 60 -9.14 -5.32 -2.69
N LYS A 61 -8.50 -6.18 -3.50
CA LYS A 61 -7.44 -7.11 -3.04
C LYS A 61 -6.20 -6.35 -2.52
N ASP A 62 -5.86 -5.23 -3.13
CA ASP A 62 -4.66 -4.45 -2.81
C ASP A 62 -4.94 -3.59 -1.57
N GLN A 63 -6.17 -3.09 -1.44
CA GLN A 63 -6.67 -2.45 -0.23
C GLN A 63 -6.58 -3.38 1.01
N VAL A 64 -6.92 -4.67 0.87
CA VAL A 64 -6.80 -5.64 1.97
C VAL A 64 -5.34 -5.83 2.40
N ALA A 65 -4.41 -5.90 1.45
CA ALA A 65 -2.98 -6.04 1.75
C ALA A 65 -2.42 -4.82 2.49
N ILE A 66 -2.86 -3.61 2.12
CA ILE A 66 -2.49 -2.39 2.85
C ILE A 66 -3.07 -2.39 4.26
N HIS A 67 -4.33 -2.80 4.42
CA HIS A 67 -4.99 -2.81 5.73
C HIS A 67 -4.25 -3.70 6.73
N GLU A 68 -3.79 -4.89 6.32
CA GLU A 68 -2.96 -5.75 7.17
C GLU A 68 -1.67 -5.05 7.62
N ALA A 69 -0.97 -4.42 6.66
CA ALA A 69 0.27 -3.71 6.93
C ALA A 69 0.06 -2.48 7.84
N MET A 70 -1.06 -1.76 7.70
CA MET A 70 -1.41 -0.62 8.55
C MET A 70 -1.74 -1.04 9.99
N GLU A 71 -2.51 -2.11 10.15
CA GLU A 71 -2.97 -2.58 11.46
C GLU A 71 -1.83 -3.21 12.27
N GLN A 72 -1.04 -4.08 11.64
CA GLN A 72 0.02 -4.84 12.34
C GLN A 72 1.38 -4.13 12.30
N GLN A 73 1.53 -3.08 11.49
CA GLN A 73 2.81 -2.42 11.17
C GLN A 73 3.91 -3.40 10.69
N THR A 74 3.48 -4.56 10.20
CA THR A 74 4.33 -5.64 9.71
C THR A 74 3.67 -6.29 8.50
N ILE A 75 4.50 -6.87 7.63
CA ILE A 75 4.07 -7.62 6.45
C ILE A 75 4.56 -9.04 6.63
N SER A 76 3.62 -9.99 6.62
CA SER A 76 3.93 -11.42 6.70
C SER A 76 3.93 -12.05 5.32
N ILE A 77 5.02 -12.71 4.97
CA ILE A 77 5.19 -13.40 3.69
C ILE A 77 5.39 -14.88 3.97
N THR A 78 4.54 -15.70 3.38
CA THR A 78 4.68 -17.17 3.38
C THR A 78 4.52 -17.67 1.95
N LYS A 79 5.62 -17.74 1.19
CA LYS A 79 5.59 -18.14 -0.23
C LYS A 79 6.92 -18.77 -0.65
N ALA A 80 6.85 -19.76 -1.55
CA ALA A 80 8.02 -20.41 -2.16
C ALA A 80 9.08 -20.90 -1.14
N GLY A 81 8.63 -21.40 0.02
CA GLY A 81 9.51 -21.88 1.09
C GLY A 81 10.07 -20.78 2.00
N ILE A 82 9.82 -19.51 1.68
CA ILE A 82 10.20 -18.36 2.51
C ILE A 82 9.07 -18.05 3.48
N LYS A 83 9.40 -18.05 4.77
CA LYS A 83 8.54 -17.56 5.85
C LYS A 83 9.26 -16.42 6.55
N ALA A 84 8.82 -15.18 6.30
CA ALA A 84 9.42 -13.99 6.85
C ALA A 84 8.35 -13.00 7.30
N THR A 85 8.68 -12.21 8.31
CA THR A 85 7.85 -11.10 8.79
C THR A 85 8.73 -9.86 8.77
N LEU A 86 8.31 -8.85 8.03
CA LEU A 86 9.09 -7.66 7.75
C LEU A 86 8.37 -6.45 8.34
N ASN A 87 9.12 -5.52 8.93
CA ASN A 87 8.53 -4.32 9.53
C ASN A 87 8.16 -3.31 8.45
N ALA A 88 6.99 -2.69 8.61
CA ALA A 88 6.45 -1.66 7.71
C ALA A 88 5.86 -0.51 8.53
N ARG A 89 6.69 0.16 9.33
CA ARG A 89 6.30 1.29 10.20
C ARG A 89 6.23 2.59 9.41
N THR A 90 5.57 2.55 8.26
CA THR A 90 5.36 3.72 7.40
C THR A 90 4.10 4.45 7.83
N SER A 91 4.14 5.78 7.77
CA SER A 91 2.91 6.59 7.78
C SER A 91 2.35 6.65 6.36
N ILE A 92 1.04 6.48 6.18
CA ILE A 92 0.41 6.54 4.86
C ILE A 92 -0.32 7.88 4.71
N LEU A 93 -0.03 8.59 3.63
CA LEU A 93 -0.77 9.77 3.19
C LEU A 93 -1.54 9.41 1.93
N ALA A 94 -2.85 9.25 2.03
CA ALA A 94 -3.71 8.86 0.91
C ALA A 94 -4.51 10.06 0.35
N ALA A 95 -4.58 10.17 -0.97
CA ALA A 95 -5.50 11.04 -1.67
C ALA A 95 -6.55 10.19 -2.40
N ALA A 96 -7.82 10.59 -2.32
CA ALA A 96 -8.92 9.87 -2.92
C ALA A 96 -9.96 10.83 -3.46
N ASN A 97 -10.60 10.43 -4.56
CA ASN A 97 -11.62 11.23 -5.21
C ASN A 97 -13.04 10.75 -4.84
N PRO A 98 -14.01 11.67 -4.69
CA PRO A 98 -15.41 11.30 -4.52
C PRO A 98 -15.96 10.53 -5.71
N ILE A 99 -16.92 9.66 -5.45
CA ILE A 99 -17.71 8.97 -6.47
C ILE A 99 -18.37 10.02 -7.36
N ALA A 100 -18.33 9.80 -8.69
CA ALA A 100 -18.79 10.74 -9.71
C ALA A 100 -18.08 12.12 -9.74
N GLY A 101 -16.92 12.25 -9.08
CA GLY A 101 -16.02 13.41 -9.21
C GLY A 101 -16.38 14.63 -8.36
N ARG A 102 -17.53 14.65 -7.68
CA ARG A 102 -17.91 15.73 -6.75
C ARG A 102 -18.49 15.15 -5.47
N TYR A 103 -18.08 15.71 -4.34
CA TYR A 103 -18.58 15.31 -3.02
C TYR A 103 -20.03 15.80 -2.82
N ASP A 104 -20.94 14.87 -2.56
CA ASP A 104 -22.33 15.15 -2.23
C ASP A 104 -22.50 15.34 -0.72
N LYS A 105 -22.76 16.58 -0.30
CA LYS A 105 -22.94 16.96 1.10
C LYS A 105 -24.21 16.37 1.75
N THR A 106 -25.13 15.84 0.95
CA THR A 106 -26.37 15.21 1.46
C THR A 106 -26.17 13.74 1.83
N ARG A 107 -25.06 13.13 1.41
CA ARG A 107 -24.72 11.73 1.65
C ARG A 107 -23.59 11.63 2.68
N SER A 108 -23.54 10.52 3.41
CA SER A 108 -22.41 10.26 4.32
C SER A 108 -21.11 9.98 3.57
N LEU A 109 -19.96 10.11 4.25
CA LEU A 109 -18.64 9.87 3.65
C LEU A 109 -18.53 8.49 2.99
N ARG A 110 -19.04 7.45 3.67
CA ARG A 110 -19.10 6.07 3.17
C ARG A 110 -19.82 5.91 1.83
N HIS A 111 -20.79 6.78 1.55
CA HIS A 111 -21.55 6.78 0.30
C HIS A 111 -20.94 7.69 -0.76
N ASN A 112 -19.96 8.52 -0.38
CA ASN A 112 -19.24 9.44 -1.24
C ASN A 112 -17.90 8.89 -1.73
N VAL A 113 -17.34 7.88 -1.08
CA VAL A 113 -15.99 7.35 -1.39
C VAL A 113 -16.04 5.84 -1.58
N ASN A 114 -15.34 5.34 -2.59
CA ASN A 114 -15.24 3.92 -2.89
C ASN A 114 -14.09 3.26 -2.10
N MET A 115 -14.24 3.16 -0.79
CA MET A 115 -13.30 2.49 0.10
C MET A 115 -13.99 1.39 0.89
N THR A 116 -13.22 0.37 1.27
CA THR A 116 -13.73 -0.70 2.14
C THR A 116 -13.93 -0.21 3.57
N ALA A 117 -14.87 -0.81 4.30
CA ALA A 117 -15.20 -0.42 5.68
C ALA A 117 -14.02 -0.50 6.66
N PRO A 118 -13.08 -1.46 6.57
CA PRO A 118 -11.94 -1.51 7.50
C PRO A 118 -10.95 -0.35 7.32
N ILE A 119 -10.96 0.32 6.15
CA ILE A 119 -10.04 1.42 5.84
C ILE A 119 -10.65 2.80 6.19
N MET A 120 -11.97 2.89 6.34
CA MET A 120 -12.70 4.11 6.71
C MET A 120 -12.98 4.20 8.20
#